data_AF-A0A1I8GD21-F1
#
_entry.id   AF-A0A1I8GD21-F1
#
_cell.length_a   1.000
_cell.length_b   1.000
_cell.length_c   1.000
_cell.angle_alpha   90.00
_cell.angle_beta   90.00
_cell.angle_gamma   90.00
#
_symmetry.space_group_name_H-M   'P 1'
#
loop_
_entity.id
_entity.type
_entity.pdbx_description
1 polymer ?
#
loop_
_entity_poly.entity_id
_entity_poly.type
_entity_poly.pdbx_seq_one_letter_code
_entity_poly.pdbx_strand_id
1 'polypeptide(L)'
;MYLFSVLAFARLRRGFGGLMFCSDLSQCFVTVLRFGLIGDLFENMVPREDSPTFDSFFWMAIFHIVFFILITTVGLNIIFGIIVDTFSELRNMKWTAEVDMRDNCFICSRSNYDFEHHGQGFDYHVRNEHN
;
A
#
# COMPACT_ATOMS: atom_id res chain seq x y z
N MET A 1 1.15 -12.68 6.70
CA MET A 1 1.09 -12.50 8.17
C MET A 1 0.76 -13.77 8.92
N TYR A 2 -0.44 -14.33 8.77
CA TYR A 2 -0.87 -15.51 9.53
C TYR A 2 0.12 -16.69 9.45
N LEU A 3 0.64 -16.99 8.25
CA LEU A 3 1.64 -18.03 8.06
C LEU A 3 2.93 -17.79 8.87
N PHE A 4 3.42 -16.55 8.91
CA PHE A 4 4.58 -16.18 9.73
C PHE A 4 4.28 -16.33 11.22
N SER A 5 3.06 -16.02 11.67
CA SER A 5 2.65 -16.23 13.06
C SER A 5 2.59 -17.71 13.43
N VAL A 6 2.13 -18.58 12.54
CA VAL A 6 2.14 -20.04 12.74
C VAL A 6 3.58 -20.56 12.79
N LEU A 7 4.45 -20.13 11.88
CA LEU A 7 5.87 -20.51 11.87
C LEU A 7 6.60 -20.04 13.14
N ALA A 8 6.35 -18.80 13.55
CA ALA A 8 6.86 -18.23 14.78
C ALA A 8 6.39 -19.01 16.02
N PHE A 9 5.11 -19.38 16.08
CA PHE A 9 4.56 -20.20 17.17
C PHE A 9 5.12 -21.63 17.18
N ALA A 10 5.35 -22.24 16.01
CA ALA A 10 5.84 -23.61 15.91
C ALA A 10 7.32 -23.74 16.26
N ARG A 11 8.18 -22.82 15.79
CA ARG A 11 9.65 -22.94 15.94
C ARG A 11 10.31 -21.90 16.81
N LEU A 12 9.74 -20.72 16.95
CA LEU A 12 10.39 -19.58 17.59
C LEU A 12 9.66 -19.10 18.85
N ARG A 13 8.70 -19.87 19.37
CA ARG A 13 7.88 -19.52 20.55
C ARG A 13 8.72 -19.10 21.76
N ARG A 14 9.87 -19.75 21.98
CA ARG A 14 10.78 -19.46 23.10
C ARG A 14 11.51 -18.11 22.97
N GLY A 15 11.62 -17.57 21.76
CA GLY A 15 12.24 -16.27 21.50
C GLY A 15 11.34 -15.08 21.82
N PHE A 16 10.04 -15.31 22.05
CA PHE A 16 9.10 -14.28 22.46
C PHE A 16 9.14 -14.11 23.98
N GLY A 17 9.94 -13.15 24.45
CA GLY A 17 10.06 -12.79 25.87
C GLY A 17 9.62 -11.35 26.17
N GLY A 18 9.41 -11.05 27.45
CA GLY A 18 9.13 -9.69 27.92
C GLY A 18 7.72 -9.21 27.60
N LEU A 19 7.61 -8.12 26.82
CA LEU A 19 6.35 -7.47 26.43
C LEU A 19 5.59 -8.19 25.31
N MET A 20 6.10 -9.32 24.83
CA MET A 20 5.53 -10.09 23.73
C MET A 20 4.81 -11.33 24.25
N PHE A 21 3.53 -11.45 23.91
CA PHE A 21 2.69 -12.60 24.29
C PHE A 21 2.59 -13.59 23.13
N CYS A 22 3.00 -14.83 23.36
CA CYS A 22 2.91 -15.94 22.40
C CYS A 22 2.59 -17.26 23.15
N SER A 23 1.64 -17.25 24.09
CA SER A 23 1.15 -18.48 24.73
C SER A 23 0.17 -19.22 23.82
N ASP A 24 -0.72 -18.48 23.18
CA ASP A 24 -1.74 -18.97 22.26
C ASP A 24 -1.48 -18.44 20.84
N LEU A 25 -1.98 -19.16 19.83
CA LEU A 25 -1.77 -18.78 18.43
C LEU A 25 -2.34 -17.39 18.11
N SER A 26 -3.48 -17.03 18.71
CA SER A 26 -4.11 -15.72 18.55
C SER A 26 -3.26 -14.60 19.13
N GLN A 27 -2.71 -14.79 20.32
CA GLN A 27 -1.79 -13.82 20.94
C GLN A 27 -0.52 -13.67 20.11
N CYS A 28 0.05 -14.78 19.64
CA CYS A 28 1.23 -14.75 18.79
C CYS A 28 0.96 -14.04 17.44
N PHE A 29 -0.23 -14.24 16.88
CA PHE A 29 -0.66 -13.52 15.68
C PHE A 29 -0.74 -12.01 15.90
N VAL A 30 -1.37 -11.56 16.98
CA VAL A 30 -1.46 -10.13 17.32
C VAL A 30 -0.09 -9.54 17.61
N THR A 31 0.79 -10.27 18.31
CA THR A 31 2.16 -9.86 18.60
C THR A 31 2.97 -9.69 17.32
N VAL A 32 2.96 -10.68 16.41
CA VAL A 32 3.66 -10.61 15.11
C VAL A 32 3.09 -9.50 14.24
N LEU A 33 1.77 -9.26 14.27
CA LEU A 33 1.15 -8.18 13.53
C LEU A 33 1.60 -6.81 14.06
N ARG A 34 1.55 -6.60 15.39
CA ARG A 34 1.92 -5.34 16.03
C ARG A 34 3.41 -5.06 15.89
N PHE A 35 4.26 -5.97 16.35
CA PHE A 35 5.71 -5.78 16.35
C PHE A 35 6.34 -6.01 14.99
N GLY A 36 5.70 -6.75 14.08
CA GLY A 36 6.21 -6.95 12.74
C GLY A 36 5.90 -5.79 11.78
N LEU A 37 4.78 -5.08 11.95
CA LEU A 37 4.42 -3.95 11.08
C LEU A 37 4.77 -2.58 11.68
N ILE A 38 4.58 -2.40 12.99
CA ILE A 38 4.65 -1.08 13.65
C ILE A 38 5.82 -1.02 14.64
N GLY A 39 6.08 -2.11 15.36
CA GLY A 39 7.17 -2.20 16.32
C GLY A 39 8.45 -2.75 15.71
N ASP A 40 9.42 -3.04 16.60
CA ASP A 40 10.65 -3.69 16.22
C ASP A 40 10.64 -5.17 16.65
N LEU A 41 10.20 -6.05 15.75
CA LEU A 41 10.26 -7.50 15.98
C LEU A 41 11.71 -8.01 16.05
N PHE A 42 12.67 -7.33 15.43
CA PHE A 42 14.06 -7.78 15.30
C PHE A 42 14.83 -7.60 16.60
N GLU A 43 14.67 -6.46 17.26
CA GLU A 43 15.34 -6.17 18.53
C GLU A 43 14.73 -6.91 19.72
N ASN A 44 13.41 -7.11 19.69
CA ASN A 44 12.70 -7.68 20.83
C ASN A 44 12.75 -9.22 20.86
N MET A 45 13.03 -9.86 19.72
CA MET A 45 13.08 -11.31 19.59
C MET A 45 14.48 -11.83 19.87
N VAL A 46 14.71 -12.31 21.10
CA VAL A 46 16.01 -12.79 21.57
C VAL A 46 15.93 -14.30 21.85
N PRO A 47 16.90 -15.12 21.41
CA PRO A 47 16.95 -16.54 21.75
C PRO A 47 17.05 -16.69 23.27
N ARG A 48 15.96 -17.12 23.91
CA ARG A 48 15.91 -17.33 25.37
C ARG A 48 16.22 -18.78 25.72
N GLU A 49 17.30 -19.31 25.16
CA GLU A 49 17.80 -20.64 25.48
C GLU A 49 19.00 -20.54 26.43
N ASP A 50 19.06 -21.45 27.42
CA ASP A 50 20.18 -21.54 28.38
C ASP A 50 21.52 -21.89 27.68
N SER A 51 21.45 -22.41 26.44
CA SER A 51 22.57 -22.54 25.51
C SER A 51 22.09 -22.25 24.08
N PRO A 52 22.24 -21.01 23.56
CA PRO A 52 21.78 -20.71 22.21
C PRO A 52 22.61 -21.50 21.20
N THR A 53 21.96 -22.42 20.49
CA THR A 53 22.63 -23.13 19.39
C THR A 53 22.67 -22.24 18.14
N PHE A 54 23.70 -22.43 17.32
CA PHE A 54 23.80 -21.74 16.03
C PHE A 54 22.60 -22.03 15.11
N ASP A 55 22.00 -23.21 15.22
CA ASP A 55 20.79 -23.59 14.45
C ASP A 55 19.59 -22.71 14.85
N SER A 56 19.36 -22.48 16.14
CA SER A 56 18.31 -21.59 16.64
C SER A 56 18.47 -20.17 16.09
N PHE A 57 19.72 -19.67 16.08
CA PHE A 57 20.05 -18.35 15.53
C PHE A 57 19.85 -18.28 14.02
N PHE A 58 20.28 -19.30 13.29
CA PHE A 58 20.15 -19.37 11.83
C PHE A 58 18.68 -19.33 11.38
N TRP A 59 17.81 -20.12 12.02
CA TRP A 59 16.37 -20.11 11.73
C TRP A 59 15.72 -18.76 12.06
N MET A 60 16.11 -18.14 13.17
CA MET A 60 15.64 -16.82 13.55
C MET A 60 16.07 -15.76 12.52
N ALA A 61 17.34 -15.78 12.10
CA ALA A 61 17.87 -14.86 11.09
C ALA A 61 17.15 -15.00 9.75
N ILE A 62 16.91 -16.23 9.27
CA ILE A 62 16.13 -16.47 8.05
C ILE A 62 14.71 -15.92 8.20
N PHE A 63 14.05 -16.20 9.33
CA PHE A 63 12.70 -15.69 9.58
C PHE A 63 12.65 -14.16 9.48
N HIS A 64 13.59 -13.48 10.13
CA HIS A 64 13.71 -12.02 10.09
C HIS A 64 13.93 -11.49 8.67
N ILE A 65 14.91 -12.04 7.93
CA ILE A 65 15.23 -11.60 6.57
C ILE A 65 14.04 -11.78 5.63
N VAL A 66 13.42 -12.96 5.65
CA VAL A 66 12.27 -13.27 4.78
C VAL A 66 11.06 -12.40 5.14
N PHE A 67 10.82 -12.19 6.45
CA PHE A 67 9.76 -11.31 6.92
C PHE A 67 9.97 -9.87 6.42
N PHE A 68 11.18 -9.32 6.57
CA PHE A 68 11.52 -7.96 6.11
C PHE A 68 11.29 -7.79 4.61
N ILE A 69 11.80 -8.73 3.79
CA ILE A 69 11.67 -8.64 2.33
C ILE A 69 10.20 -8.74 1.91
N LEU A 70 9.46 -9.75 2.37
CA LEU A 70 8.11 -10.01 1.86
C LEU A 70 7.07 -9.03 2.40
N ILE A 71 7.13 -8.73 3.70
CA ILE A 71 6.13 -7.87 4.32
C ILE A 71 6.50 -6.40 4.17
N THR A 72 7.69 -6.03 4.65
CA THR A 72 8.05 -4.62 4.79
C THR A 72 8.42 -4.04 3.44
N THR A 73 9.32 -4.70 2.68
CA THR A 73 9.73 -4.18 1.37
C THR A 73 8.67 -4.40 0.31
N VAL A 74 8.28 -5.65 0.04
CA VAL A 74 7.34 -5.94 -1.06
C VAL A 74 5.93 -5.50 -0.71
N GLY A 75 5.41 -5.85 0.47
CA GLY A 75 4.05 -5.52 0.88
C GLY A 75 3.77 -4.01 0.93
N LEU A 76 4.63 -3.23 1.59
CA LEU A 76 4.41 -1.77 1.66
C LEU A 76 4.57 -1.11 0.28
N ASN A 77 5.54 -1.54 -0.54
CA ASN A 77 5.72 -0.97 -1.88
C ASN A 77 4.55 -1.28 -2.82
N ILE A 78 3.88 -2.43 -2.67
CA ILE A 78 2.64 -2.72 -3.42
C ILE A 78 1.53 -1.76 -3.00
N ILE A 79 1.32 -1.54 -1.69
CA ILE A 79 0.30 -0.61 -1.21
C ILE A 79 0.57 0.81 -1.71
N PHE A 80 1.81 1.28 -1.59
CA PHE A 80 2.20 2.58 -2.13
C PHE A 80 2.02 2.65 -3.65
N GLY A 81 2.35 1.59 -4.37
CA GLY A 81 2.14 1.49 -5.81
C GLY A 81 0.66 1.67 -6.19
N ILE A 82 -0.25 0.98 -5.51
CA ILE A 82 -1.70 1.10 -5.73
C ILE A 82 -2.20 2.52 -5.43
N ILE A 83 -1.71 3.12 -4.34
CA ILE A 83 -2.11 4.49 -3.97
C ILE A 83 -1.65 5.48 -5.05
N VAL A 84 -0.40 5.38 -5.52
CA VAL A 84 0.13 6.27 -6.57
C VAL A 84 -0.59 6.07 -7.90
N ASP A 85 -0.91 4.83 -8.26
CA ASP A 85 -1.63 4.49 -9.49
C ASP A 85 -3.04 5.11 -9.49
N THR A 86 -3.79 4.94 -8.41
CA THR A 86 -5.14 5.52 -8.28
C THR A 86 -5.13 7.05 -8.32
N PHE A 87 -4.17 7.71 -7.68
CA PHE A 87 -4.03 9.18 -7.81
C PHE A 87 -3.64 9.63 -9.22
N SER A 88 -2.84 8.84 -9.93
CA SER A 88 -2.47 9.12 -11.31
C SER A 88 -3.69 9.01 -12.23
N GLU A 89 -4.53 8.00 -12.03
CA GLU A 89 -5.78 7.82 -12.76
C GLU A 89 -6.75 8.98 -12.50
N LEU A 90 -6.97 9.36 -11.23
CA LEU A 90 -7.82 10.51 -10.87
C LEU A 90 -7.33 11.81 -11.53
N ARG A 91 -6.02 12.02 -11.61
CA ARG A 91 -5.43 13.17 -12.30
C ARG A 91 -5.72 13.12 -13.80
N ASN A 92 -5.61 11.95 -14.41
CA ASN A 92 -5.85 11.77 -15.84
C ASN A 92 -7.34 12.00 -16.18
N MET A 93 -8.26 11.50 -15.34
CA MET A 93 -9.70 11.76 -15.48
C MET A 93 -10.01 13.25 -15.42
N LYS A 94 -9.44 13.96 -14.44
CA LYS A 94 -9.60 15.42 -14.33
C LYS A 94 -9.07 16.15 -15.56
N TRP A 95 -7.86 15.81 -16.01
CA TRP A 95 -7.27 16.44 -17.19
C TRP A 95 -8.10 16.18 -18.45
N THR A 96 -8.60 14.96 -18.63
CA THR A 96 -9.44 14.60 -19.78
C THR A 96 -10.76 15.38 -19.75
N ALA A 97 -11.40 15.51 -18.60
CA ALA A 97 -12.62 16.31 -18.46
C ALA A 97 -12.36 17.80 -18.76
N GLU A 98 -11.26 18.37 -18.25
CA GLU A 98 -10.89 19.76 -18.55
C GLU A 98 -10.55 19.98 -20.02
N VAL A 99 -9.96 19.00 -20.71
CA VAL A 99 -9.73 19.06 -22.15
C VAL A 99 -11.03 19.01 -22.92
N ASP A 100 -11.91 18.04 -22.62
CA ASP A 100 -13.19 17.90 -23.31
C ASP A 100 -14.09 19.14 -23.15
N MET A 101 -14.11 19.74 -21.94
CA MET A 101 -14.83 20.99 -21.70
C MET A 101 -14.28 22.19 -22.47
N ARG A 102 -13.00 22.18 -22.87
CA ARG A 102 -12.38 23.24 -23.69
C ARG A 102 -12.52 22.99 -25.19
N ASP A 103 -12.55 21.72 -25.59
CA ASP A 103 -12.50 21.33 -26.98
C ASP A 103 -13.90 21.11 -27.57
N ASN A 104 -14.89 20.77 -26.76
CA ASN A 104 -16.25 20.50 -27.21
C ASN A 104 -17.28 21.20 -26.32
N CYS A 105 -18.40 21.63 -26.92
CA CYS A 105 -19.55 22.05 -26.14
C CYS A 105 -20.25 20.81 -25.55
N PHE A 106 -20.45 20.77 -24.24
CA PHE A 106 -21.08 19.64 -23.56
C PHE A 106 -22.52 19.36 -24.02
N ILE A 107 -23.29 20.40 -24.38
CA ILE A 107 -24.71 20.26 -24.72
C ILE A 107 -24.92 19.80 -26.16
N CYS A 108 -24.21 20.37 -27.12
CA CYS A 108 -24.40 20.09 -28.55
C CYS A 108 -23.30 19.19 -29.16
N SER A 109 -22.26 18.85 -28.39
CA SER A 109 -21.13 17.99 -28.77
C SER A 109 -20.38 18.43 -30.03
N ARG A 110 -20.43 19.73 -30.35
CA ARG A 110 -19.69 20.36 -31.45
C ARG A 110 -18.33 20.82 -30.95
N SER A 111 -17.30 20.70 -31.80
CA SER A 111 -15.94 21.13 -31.43
C SER A 111 -15.81 22.64 -31.41
N ASN A 112 -14.90 23.17 -30.59
CA ASN A 112 -14.55 24.58 -30.53
C ASN A 112 -14.10 25.10 -31.89
N TYR A 113 -13.43 24.27 -32.69
CA TYR A 113 -12.90 24.61 -34.01
C TYR A 113 -14.03 25.07 -34.96
N ASP A 114 -15.19 24.42 -34.90
CA ASP A 114 -16.35 24.79 -35.72
C ASP A 114 -16.84 26.20 -35.36
N PHE A 115 -16.85 26.54 -34.07
CA PHE A 115 -17.32 27.85 -33.59
C PHE A 115 -16.29 28.96 -33.83
N GLU A 116 -15.00 28.65 -33.75
CA GLU A 116 -13.93 29.59 -34.08
C GLU A 116 -13.86 29.91 -35.57
N HIS A 117 -14.15 28.95 -36.45
CA HIS A 117 -14.05 29.15 -37.91
C HIS A 117 -15.36 29.56 -38.59
N HIS A 118 -16.51 29.14 -38.06
CA HIS A 118 -17.82 29.34 -38.70
C HIS A 118 -18.83 30.09 -37.82
N GLY A 119 -18.46 30.47 -36.59
CA GLY A 119 -19.35 31.13 -35.62
C GLY A 119 -18.80 32.46 -35.08
N GLN A 120 -19.35 32.93 -33.96
CA GLN A 120 -18.89 34.14 -33.24
C GLN A 120 -17.80 33.84 -32.18
N GLY A 121 -17.19 32.65 -32.23
CA GLY A 121 -16.22 32.16 -31.25
C GLY A 121 -16.83 31.21 -30.21
N PHE A 122 -16.03 30.29 -29.69
CA PHE A 122 -16.48 29.25 -28.76
C PHE A 122 -16.94 29.82 -27.41
N ASP A 123 -16.23 30.82 -26.88
CA ASP A 123 -16.56 31.44 -25.58
C ASP A 123 -17.90 32.21 -25.64
N TYR A 124 -18.26 32.77 -26.81
CA TYR A 124 -19.59 33.37 -27.01
C TYR A 124 -20.69 32.30 -27.01
N HIS A 125 -20.50 31.20 -27.76
CA HIS A 125 -21.46 30.11 -27.83
C HIS A 125 -21.74 29.51 -26.44
N VAL A 126 -20.69 29.20 -25.67
CA VAL A 126 -20.86 28.66 -24.32
C VAL A 126 -21.59 29.65 -23.42
N ARG A 127 -21.21 30.93 -23.36
CA ARG A 127 -21.80 31.88 -22.40
C ARG A 127 -23.22 32.35 -22.75
N ASN A 128 -23.53 32.48 -24.04
CA ASN A 128 -24.75 33.12 -24.50
C ASN A 128 -25.80 32.15 -25.04
N GLU A 129 -25.38 30.97 -25.53
CA GLU A 129 -26.31 29.97 -26.09
C GLU A 129 -26.49 28.77 -25.16
N HIS A 130 -25.42 28.28 -24.52
CA HIS A 130 -25.41 26.96 -23.86
C HIS A 130 -24.91 26.92 -22.39
N ASN A 131 -24.86 28.08 -21.71
CA ASN A 131 -24.33 28.32 -20.36
C ASN A 131 -23.90 27.09 -19.54
#